data_AF-A0A3S4FP69-F1
#
_entry.id   AF-A0A3S4FP69-F1
#
_cell.length_a   1.000
_cell.length_b   1.000
_cell.length_c   1.000
_cell.angle_alpha   90.00
_cell.angle_beta   90.00
_cell.angle_gamma   90.00
#
_symmetry.space_group_name_H-M   'P 1'
#
loop_
_entity.id
_entity.type
_entity.pdbx_description
1 polymer ?
#
loop_
_entity_poly.entity_id
_entity_poly.type
_entity_poly.pdbx_seq_one_letter_code
_entity_poly.pdbx_strand_id
1 'polypeptide(L)'
;MTNQTISVVNTGAFEPVTTQTWINGRHAVRCVKVIQETWDVKTYCFMAEQPIMFFFKPGQFVTLELEIDSEQVFRSYTISSSPSVPYSFSITVKRVPGARCPTGCMTT
;
A
#
# COMPACT_ATOMS: atom_id res chain seq x y z
N MET A 1 33.10 -44.21 27.22
CA MET A 1 32.24 -44.67 26.12
C MET A 1 31.50 -43.45 25.59
N THR A 2 31.84 -43.08 24.38
CA THR A 2 31.31 -41.95 23.60
C THR A 2 29.81 -42.03 23.49
N ASN A 3 29.10 -40.89 23.54
CA ASN A 3 27.93 -40.69 22.70
C ASN A 3 27.73 -39.20 22.43
N GLN A 4 28.01 -38.84 21.19
CA GLN A 4 27.77 -37.54 20.60
C GLN A 4 26.26 -37.35 20.46
N THR A 5 25.71 -36.34 21.13
CA THR A 5 24.34 -35.90 20.88
C THR A 5 24.35 -35.07 19.60
N ILE A 6 23.63 -35.58 18.61
CA ILE A 6 23.52 -35.07 17.23
C ILE A 6 23.05 -33.61 17.24
N SER A 7 23.88 -32.68 16.75
CA SER A 7 23.49 -31.31 16.42
C SER A 7 22.75 -31.31 15.07
N VAL A 8 21.42 -31.42 15.12
CA VAL A 8 20.56 -31.22 13.93
C VAL A 8 20.45 -29.72 13.65
N VAL A 9 21.30 -29.26 12.75
CA VAL A 9 21.16 -27.98 12.04
C VAL A 9 20.10 -28.13 10.94
N ASN A 10 18.98 -27.40 11.06
CA ASN A 10 18.43 -26.54 10.00
C ASN A 10 17.18 -25.81 10.52
N THR A 11 17.39 -24.73 11.28
CA THR A 11 16.33 -23.77 11.65
C THR A 11 16.04 -22.88 10.44
N GLY A 12 15.38 -23.43 9.44
CA GLY A 12 15.08 -22.75 8.19
C GLY A 12 13.61 -22.92 7.83
N ALA A 13 12.89 -21.80 7.85
CA ALA A 13 11.65 -21.55 7.13
C ALA A 13 10.34 -22.13 7.69
N PHE A 14 9.93 -21.64 8.85
CA PHE A 14 8.53 -21.22 9.05
C PHE A 14 8.55 -19.98 9.95
N GLU A 15 9.06 -18.85 9.44
CA GLU A 15 8.66 -17.57 10.02
C GLU A 15 7.15 -17.49 9.83
N PRO A 16 6.33 -17.44 10.90
CA PRO A 16 4.93 -17.16 10.72
C PRO A 16 4.87 -15.76 10.13
N VAL A 17 4.57 -15.64 8.83
CA VAL A 17 4.22 -14.36 8.24
C VAL A 17 2.92 -13.96 8.92
N THR A 18 3.03 -13.24 10.03
CA THR A 18 1.95 -12.60 10.76
C THR A 18 1.42 -11.52 9.84
N THR A 19 0.64 -11.96 8.87
CA THR A 19 0.03 -11.08 7.89
C THR A 19 -1.04 -10.31 8.64
N GLN A 20 -0.76 -9.05 8.94
CA GLN A 20 -1.66 -8.22 9.73
C GLN A 20 -2.85 -7.84 8.85
N THR A 21 -4.07 -8.02 9.35
CA THR A 21 -5.25 -7.50 8.65
C THR A 21 -5.25 -5.99 8.72
N TRP A 22 -5.64 -5.31 7.65
CA TRP A 22 -5.82 -3.87 7.64
C TRP A 22 -6.79 -3.43 8.74
N ILE A 23 -6.23 -2.86 9.80
CA ILE A 23 -6.97 -2.22 10.89
C ILE A 23 -7.01 -0.70 10.70
N ASN A 24 -8.00 -0.06 11.30
CA ASN A 24 -8.08 1.40 11.32
C ASN A 24 -6.80 1.98 11.96
N GLY A 25 -6.06 2.76 11.19
CA GLY A 25 -4.76 3.28 11.59
C GLY A 25 -3.99 3.88 10.42
N ARG A 26 -2.79 4.40 10.70
CA ARG A 26 -1.87 4.88 9.66
C ARG A 26 -0.96 3.73 9.26
N HIS A 27 -0.95 3.40 7.97
CA HIS A 27 -0.10 2.36 7.41
C HIS A 27 0.77 2.97 6.32
N ALA A 28 2.08 2.73 6.40
CA ALA A 28 3.01 3.16 5.37
C ALA A 28 2.80 2.32 4.11
N VAL A 29 2.55 3.02 2.99
CA VAL A 29 2.34 2.39 1.69
C VAL A 29 3.27 3.03 0.68
N ARG A 30 3.85 2.21 -0.19
CA ARG A 30 4.75 2.66 -1.25
C ARG A 30 4.00 2.65 -2.58
N CYS A 31 4.12 3.74 -3.33
CA CYS A 31 3.67 3.74 -4.72
C CYS A 31 4.61 2.86 -5.53
N VAL A 32 4.07 1.80 -6.15
CA VAL A 32 4.85 0.83 -6.93
C VAL A 32 4.68 1.02 -8.43
N LYS A 33 3.57 1.64 -8.84
CA LYS A 33 3.25 1.87 -10.24
C LYS A 33 2.33 3.07 -10.38
N VAL A 34 2.57 3.85 -11.42
CA VAL A 34 1.68 4.93 -11.86
C VAL A 34 1.30 4.65 -13.30
N ILE A 35 0.00 4.62 -13.58
CA ILE A 35 -0.56 4.39 -14.90
C ILE A 35 -1.26 5.68 -15.34
N GLN A 36 -0.88 6.21 -16.49
CA GLN A 36 -1.58 7.32 -17.12
C GLN A 36 -2.77 6.74 -17.89
N GLU A 37 -4.00 7.06 -17.48
CA GLU A 37 -5.21 6.59 -18.17
C GLU A 37 -5.61 7.60 -19.26
N THR A 38 -5.72 8.89 -18.90
CA THR A 38 -6.07 10.00 -19.81
C THR A 38 -5.20 11.21 -19.49
N TRP A 39 -5.31 12.32 -20.24
CA TRP A 39 -4.55 13.55 -19.97
C TRP A 39 -4.77 14.11 -18.55
N ASP A 40 -5.94 13.85 -17.94
CA ASP A 40 -6.33 14.33 -16.63
C ASP A 40 -6.54 13.23 -15.59
N VAL A 41 -6.40 11.95 -15.94
CA VAL A 41 -6.62 10.82 -15.01
C VAL A 41 -5.37 9.95 -14.89
N LYS A 42 -4.98 9.67 -13.65
CA LYS A 42 -3.89 8.76 -13.31
C LYS A 42 -4.36 7.72 -12.30
N THR A 43 -3.96 6.47 -12.53
CA THR A 43 -4.14 5.37 -11.57
C THR A 43 -2.82 5.12 -10.84
N TYR A 44 -2.85 5.19 -9.52
CA TYR A 44 -1.71 4.94 -8.64
C TYR A 44 -1.89 3.59 -7.94
N CYS A 45 -0.91 2.71 -8.07
CA CYS A 45 -0.87 1.43 -7.38
C CYS A 45 0.04 1.53 -6.16
N PHE A 46 -0.49 1.19 -4.99
CA PHE A 46 0.20 1.18 -3.72
C PHE A 46 0.37 -0.25 -3.22
N MET A 47 1.51 -0.51 -2.58
CA MET A 47 1.76 -1.74 -1.83
C MET A 47 2.11 -1.39 -0.39
N ALA A 48 1.68 -2.20 0.56
CA ALA A 48 2.12 -2.06 1.94
C ALA A 48 3.63 -2.37 2.02
N GLU A 49 4.36 -1.61 2.84
CA GLU A 49 5.77 -1.88 3.12
C GLU A 49 5.94 -3.11 4.04
N GLN A 50 4.94 -3.35 4.88
CA GLN A 50 4.83 -4.50 5.76
C GLN A 50 3.80 -5.50 5.19
N PRO A 51 3.85 -6.80 5.57
CA PRO A 51 2.88 -7.79 5.12
C PRO A 51 1.50 -7.53 5.75
N ILE A 52 0.79 -6.54 5.21
CA ILE A 52 -0.57 -6.16 5.60
C ILE A 52 -1.53 -6.65 4.52
N MET A 53 -2.55 -7.39 4.94
CA MET A 53 -3.67 -7.80 4.10
C MET A 53 -4.72 -6.70 4.06
N PHE A 54 -4.83 -6.03 2.91
CA PHE A 54 -5.89 -5.08 2.62
C PHE A 54 -7.23 -5.81 2.43
N PHE A 55 -7.99 -5.95 3.51
CA PHE A 55 -9.35 -6.47 3.45
C PHE A 55 -10.34 -5.30 3.44
N PHE A 56 -10.84 -4.95 2.27
CA PHE A 56 -11.80 -3.85 2.11
C PHE A 56 -13.07 -4.30 1.39
N LYS A 57 -14.20 -3.67 1.73
CA LYS A 57 -15.45 -3.88 1.00
C LYS A 57 -15.53 -2.96 -0.22
N PRO A 58 -16.19 -3.36 -1.32
CA PRO A 58 -16.50 -2.45 -2.41
C PRO A 58 -17.19 -1.18 -1.89
N GLY A 59 -16.74 -0.01 -2.34
CA GLY A 59 -17.22 1.29 -1.85
C GLY A 59 -16.49 1.83 -0.61
N GLN A 60 -15.46 1.13 -0.11
CA GLN A 60 -14.59 1.66 0.93
C GLN A 60 -13.61 2.69 0.37
N PHE A 61 -13.25 3.66 1.23
CA PHE A 61 -12.29 4.71 0.91
C PHE A 61 -11.08 4.63 1.83
N VAL A 62 -9.97 5.19 1.35
CA VAL A 62 -8.71 5.36 2.08
C VAL A 62 -8.41 6.84 2.20
N THR A 63 -7.87 7.25 3.35
CA THR A 63 -7.34 8.60 3.50
C THR A 63 -5.84 8.54 3.27
N LEU A 64 -5.39 9.18 2.19
CA LEU A 64 -3.96 9.39 1.95
C LEU A 64 -3.51 10.67 2.61
N GLU A 65 -2.43 10.55 3.37
CA GLU A 65 -1.63 11.66 3.87
C GLU A 65 -0.58 11.98 2.80
N LEU A 66 -0.70 13.16 2.19
CA LEU A 66 0.15 13.60 1.09
C LEU A 66 0.82 14.91 1.48
N GLU A 67 2.10 15.06 1.17
CA GLU A 67 2.79 16.34 1.32
C GLU A 67 2.77 17.08 -0.02
N ILE A 68 2.21 18.28 -0.02
CA ILE A 68 2.04 19.11 -1.22
C ILE A 68 2.48 20.52 -0.87
N ASP A 69 3.47 21.07 -1.58
CA ASP A 69 4.00 22.42 -1.35
C ASP A 69 4.38 22.68 0.13
N SER A 70 4.96 21.67 0.80
CA SER A 70 5.29 21.68 2.24
C SER A 70 4.08 21.77 3.18
N GLU A 71 2.86 21.61 2.69
CA GLU A 71 1.64 21.42 3.49
C GLU A 71 1.24 19.93 3.53
N GLN A 72 0.93 19.42 4.72
CA GLN A 72 0.32 18.09 4.85
C GLN A 72 -1.16 18.16 4.49
N VAL A 73 -1.55 17.42 3.46
CA VAL A 73 -2.93 17.36 2.96
C VAL A 73 -3.46 15.95 3.10
N PHE A 74 -4.58 15.82 3.81
CA PHE A 74 -5.32 14.57 3.92
C PHE A 74 -6.41 14.54 2.85
N ARG A 75 -6.39 13.52 1.99
CA ARG A 75 -7.41 13.31 0.95
C ARG A 75 -7.95 11.89 0.99
N SER A 76 -9.27 11.79 1.06
CA SER A 76 -9.97 10.51 0.98
C SER A 76 -10.24 10.15 -0.49
N TYR A 77 -9.77 8.97 -0.90
CA TYR A 77 -9.97 8.41 -2.22
C TYR A 77 -10.69 7.07 -2.11
N THR A 78 -11.58 6.78 -3.05
CA THR A 78 -12.22 5.45 -3.12
C THR A 78 -11.25 4.46 -3.74
N ILE A 79 -11.17 3.26 -3.17
CA ILE A 79 -10.33 2.20 -3.73
C ILE A 79 -10.93 1.73 -5.05
N SER A 80 -10.12 1.73 -6.10
CA SER A 80 -10.50 1.31 -7.46
C SER A 80 -10.10 -0.14 -7.79
N SER A 81 -9.25 -0.76 -6.98
CA SER A 81 -8.80 -2.14 -7.16
C SER A 81 -9.80 -3.17 -6.64
N SER A 82 -9.72 -4.39 -7.19
CA SER A 82 -10.45 -5.53 -6.65
C SER A 82 -9.91 -5.93 -5.26
N PRO A 83 -10.77 -6.29 -4.28
CA PRO A 83 -10.36 -6.83 -2.99
C PRO A 83 -9.70 -8.21 -3.10
N SER A 84 -9.66 -8.81 -4.30
CA SER A 84 -8.98 -10.08 -4.56
C SER A 84 -7.46 -10.00 -4.47
N VAL A 85 -6.86 -8.80 -4.44
CA VAL A 85 -5.40 -8.62 -4.33
C VAL A 85 -5.06 -8.13 -2.92
N PRO A 86 -4.62 -9.01 -2.01
CA PRO A 86 -4.49 -8.68 -0.59
C PRO A 86 -3.34 -7.73 -0.25
N TYR A 87 -2.33 -7.57 -1.11
CA TYR A 87 -1.10 -6.83 -0.79
C TYR A 87 -0.93 -5.51 -1.55
N SER A 88 -1.89 -5.17 -2.40
CA SER A 88 -1.86 -3.93 -3.16
C SER A 88 -3.27 -3.39 -3.34
N PHE A 89 -3.36 -2.08 -3.44
CA PHE A 89 -4.58 -1.42 -3.86
C PHE A 89 -4.24 -0.33 -4.87
N SER A 90 -5.22 0.00 -5.71
CA SER A 90 -5.09 1.11 -6.65
C SER A 90 -6.14 2.17 -6.38
N ILE A 91 -5.77 3.43 -6.62
CA ILE A 91 -6.70 4.53 -6.67
C ILE A 91 -6.60 5.22 -8.03
N THR A 92 -7.74 5.61 -8.57
CA THR A 92 -7.79 6.41 -9.80
C THR A 92 -8.12 7.84 -9.40
N VAL A 93 -7.21 8.75 -9.71
CA VAL A 93 -7.31 10.16 -9.35
C VAL A 93 -7.45 10.98 -10.63
N LYS A 94 -8.52 11.78 -10.68
CA LYS A 94 -8.70 12.80 -11.71
C LYS A 94 -8.08 14.11 -11.23
N ARG A 95 -7.13 14.64 -11.99
CA ARG A 95 -6.57 15.97 -11.81
C ARG A 95 -7.63 17.01 -12.16
N VAL A 96 -8.01 17.82 -11.18
CA VAL A 96 -8.87 18.98 -11.39
C VAL A 96 -7.99 20.22 -11.52
N PRO A 97 -8.16 21.06 -12.56
CA PRO A 97 -7.49 22.36 -12.64
C PRO A 97 -7.82 23.20 -11.40
N GLY A 98 -6.80 23.57 -10.61
CA GLY A 98 -6.97 24.29 -9.33
C GLY A 98 -6.97 23.39 -8.08
N ALA A 99 -6.95 22.05 -8.22
CA ALA A 99 -6.67 21.17 -7.09
C ALA A 99 -5.17 21.24 -6.74
N ARG A 100 -4.89 21.34 -5.44
CA ARG A 100 -3.56 21.66 -4.95
C ARG A 100 -2.53 20.57 -5.20
N CYS A 101 -2.87 19.29 -5.40
CA CYS A 101 -1.85 18.29 -5.76
C CYS A 101 -1.46 18.46 -7.25
N PRO A 102 -0.26 18.96 -7.54
CA PRO A 102 0.29 18.86 -8.86
C PRO A 102 0.72 17.40 -9.03
N THR A 103 0.69 16.88 -10.24
CA THR A 103 1.21 15.55 -10.60
C THR A 103 2.64 15.23 -10.13
N GLY A 104 3.39 16.21 -9.60
CA GLY A 104 4.68 16.02 -8.93
C GLY A 104 4.59 15.56 -7.46
N CYS A 105 3.45 15.75 -6.76
CA CYS A 105 3.31 15.42 -5.33
C CYS A 105 3.37 13.92 -5.02
N MET A 106 3.12 13.07 -6.02
CA MET A 106 3.08 11.60 -5.90
C MET A 106 4.17 10.91 -6.74
N THR A 107 5.09 11.66 -7.34
CA THR A 107 6.25 11.07 -8.00
C THR A 107 7.38 11.08 -6.98
N THR A 108 7.85 9.89 -6.64
CA THR A 108 8.93 9.61 -5.67
C THR A 108 10.14 10.51 -5.84
#